data_AF-A0AAV5YYG0-F1
#
_entry.id   AF-A0AAV5YYG0-F1
#
_cell.length_a   1.000
_cell.length_b   1.000
_cell.length_c   1.000
_cell.angle_alpha   90.00
_cell.angle_beta   90.00
_cell.angle_gamma   90.00
#
_symmetry.space_group_name_H-M   'P 1'
#
loop_
_entity.id
_entity.type
_entity.pdbx_description
1 polymer ?
#
loop_
_entity_poly.entity_id
_entity_poly.type
_entity_poly.pdbx_seq_one_letter_code
_entity_poly.pdbx_strand_id
1 'polypeptide(L)'
;MSEERLARVRPALHYRHVPSEENNKVFGRDQSFVAGPPTNIQFMVKDPKKYAATGGWAFGHFQDGKASTDETMMKTCFACHQQMKARDLVFTRYAR
;
A
#
# COMPACT_ATOMS: atom_id res chain seq x y z
N MET A 1 -26.19 11.46 -17.76
CA MET A 1 -25.98 11.30 -16.31
C MET A 1 -24.67 10.54 -16.10
N SER A 2 -23.53 11.22 -16.20
CA SER A 2 -22.24 10.62 -15.90
C SER A 2 -22.12 10.51 -14.39
N GLU A 3 -22.28 9.30 -13.86
CA GLU A 3 -21.87 8.98 -12.49
C GLU A 3 -20.40 9.35 -12.37
N GLU A 4 -20.10 10.36 -11.58
CA GLU A 4 -18.76 10.65 -11.10
C GLU A 4 -18.40 9.48 -10.18
N ARG A 5 -17.92 8.38 -10.77
CA ARG A 5 -17.44 7.21 -10.03
C ARG A 5 -16.28 7.70 -9.17
N LEU A 6 -16.53 7.87 -7.87
CA LEU A 6 -15.49 8.10 -6.87
C LEU A 6 -14.36 7.10 -7.12
N ALA A 7 -13.19 7.62 -7.51
CA ALA A 7 -12.01 6.80 -7.74
C ALA A 7 -11.71 6.04 -6.43
N ARG A 8 -11.68 4.71 -6.49
CA ARG A 8 -11.39 3.91 -5.30
C ARG A 8 -9.89 3.92 -5.08
N VAL A 9 -9.46 4.61 -4.03
CA VAL A 9 -8.05 4.68 -3.62
C VAL A 9 -7.82 3.70 -2.47
N ARG A 10 -6.77 2.88 -2.56
CA ARG A 10 -6.34 1.97 -1.51
C ARG A 10 -4.88 2.28 -1.13
N PRO A 11 -4.63 2.74 0.10
CA PRO A 11 -3.28 2.89 0.62
C PRO A 11 -2.76 1.59 1.25
N ALA A 12 -1.46 1.37 1.18
CA ALA A 12 -0.74 0.40 1.99
C ALA A 12 0.46 1.10 2.64
N LEU A 13 0.62 0.91 3.95
CA LEU A 13 1.65 1.56 4.76
C LEU A 13 2.58 0.50 5.34
N HIS A 14 3.88 0.70 5.18
CA HIS A 14 4.92 -0.13 5.76
C HIS A 14 5.77 0.73 6.68
N TYR A 15 6.02 0.22 7.88
CA TYR A 15 6.62 0.97 8.98
C TYR A 15 7.91 0.31 9.45
N ARG A 16 8.76 1.09 10.11
CA ARG A 16 9.82 0.50 10.92
C ARG A 16 9.24 -0.16 12.16
N HIS A 17 9.81 -1.29 12.54
CA HIS A 17 9.52 -1.94 13.81
C HIS A 17 10.39 -1.28 14.89
N VAL A 18 9.80 -0.53 15.81
CA VAL A 18 10.55 0.27 16.79
C VAL A 18 10.19 -0.11 18.23
N PRO A 19 11.17 -0.19 19.16
CA PRO A 19 10.88 -0.37 20.58
C PRO A 19 9.97 0.75 21.11
N SER A 20 9.06 0.40 22.01
CA SER A 20 8.20 1.37 22.68
C SER A 20 8.92 1.95 23.90
N GLU A 21 9.38 3.21 23.81
CA GLU A 21 10.00 3.90 24.95
C GLU A 21 9.08 3.99 26.17
N GLU A 22 7.77 4.12 25.95
CA GLU A 22 6.76 4.12 27.01
C GLU A 22 6.77 2.80 27.78
N ASN A 23 6.72 1.68 27.08
CA ASN A 23 6.72 0.36 27.71
C ASN A 23 8.09 0.05 28.34
N ASN A 24 9.17 0.50 27.71
CA ASN A 24 10.52 0.30 28.22
C ASN A 24 10.71 0.97 29.59
N LYS A 25 10.06 2.10 29.86
CA LYS A 25 10.07 2.75 31.19
C LYS A 25 9.42 1.87 32.27
N VAL A 26 8.43 1.06 31.91
CA VAL A 26 7.74 0.14 32.82
C VAL A 26 8.57 -1.14 33.02
N PHE A 27 9.11 -1.71 31.94
CA PHE A 27 9.75 -3.02 31.98
C PHE A 27 11.27 -2.97 32.22
N GLY A 28 11.90 -1.80 32.10
CA GLY A 28 13.35 -1.61 32.24
C GLY A 28 14.19 -2.24 31.13
N ARG A 29 13.57 -2.68 30.02
CA ARG A 29 14.21 -3.29 28.86
C ARG A 29 13.34 -3.20 27.62
N ASP A 30 13.95 -3.34 26.45
CA ASP A 30 13.25 -3.47 25.17
C ASP A 30 12.47 -4.79 25.14
N GLN A 31 11.14 -4.69 25.22
CA GLN A 31 10.26 -5.86 25.20
C GLN A 31 9.06 -5.69 24.26
N SER A 32 8.51 -4.48 24.17
CA SER A 32 7.35 -4.19 23.34
C SER A 32 7.73 -3.29 22.17
N PHE A 33 7.03 -3.45 21.05
CA PHE A 33 7.33 -2.74 19.81
C PHE A 33 6.06 -2.13 19.23
N VAL A 34 6.23 -1.00 18.56
CA VAL A 34 5.18 -0.24 17.89
C VAL A 34 5.55 0.03 16.44
N ALA A 35 4.57 0.45 15.66
CA ALA A 35 4.81 0.97 14.33
C ALA A 35 5.51 2.33 14.43
N GLY A 36 6.72 2.42 13.91
CA GLY A 36 7.45 3.68 13.75
C GLY A 36 6.95 4.49 12.55
N PRO A 37 7.72 5.50 12.09
CA PRO A 37 7.38 6.26 10.90
C PRO A 37 7.24 5.36 9.66
N PRO A 38 6.24 5.61 8.79
CA PRO A 38 6.09 4.88 7.55
C PRO A 38 7.27 5.17 6.61
N THR A 39 7.89 4.13 6.08
CA THR A 39 9.03 4.23 5.16
C THR A 39 8.61 3.98 3.71
N ASN A 40 7.64 3.09 3.50
CA ASN A 40 7.14 2.74 2.17
C ASN A 40 5.62 2.86 2.16
N ILE A 41 5.14 3.81 1.38
CA ILE A 41 3.72 4.12 1.21
C ILE A 41 3.35 3.79 -0.23
N GLN A 42 2.32 2.98 -0.42
CA GLN A 42 1.87 2.58 -1.74
C GLN A 42 0.40 2.93 -1.92
N PHE A 43 0.04 3.26 -3.14
CA PHE A 43 -1.33 3.56 -3.54
C PHE A 43 -1.74 2.70 -4.71
N MET A 44 -2.98 2.22 -4.65
CA MET A 44 -3.69 1.69 -5.81
C MET A 44 -4.91 2.57 -6.09
N VAL A 45 -5.07 3.02 -7.33
CA VAL A 45 -6.19 3.87 -7.75
C VAL A 45 -7.00 3.17 -8.82
N LYS A 46 -8.30 2.97 -8.57
CA LYS A 46 -9.20 2.33 -9.53
C LYS A 46 -9.83 3.34 -10.46
N ASP A 47 -9.53 3.22 -11.74
CA ASP A 47 -10.25 3.83 -12.86
C ASP A 47 -10.26 2.84 -14.03
N PRO A 48 -11.37 2.12 -14.24
CA PRO A 48 -11.48 1.10 -15.28
C PRO A 48 -11.28 1.64 -16.71
N LYS A 49 -11.59 2.92 -16.95
CA LYS A 49 -11.46 3.54 -18.27
C LYS A 49 -10.02 3.98 -18.50
N LYS A 50 -9.46 4.71 -17.54
CA LYS A 50 -8.10 5.27 -17.65
C LYS A 50 -7.00 4.20 -17.61
N TYR A 51 -7.21 3.14 -16.82
CA TYR A 51 -6.19 2.12 -16.55
C TYR A 51 -6.58 0.74 -17.09
N ALA A 52 -7.25 0.68 -18.25
CA ALA A 52 -7.72 -0.56 -18.85
C ALA A 52 -6.59 -1.60 -19.07
N ALA A 53 -5.38 -1.14 -19.43
CA ALA A 53 -4.21 -2.00 -19.66
C ALA A 53 -3.72 -2.77 -18.42
N THR A 54 -4.08 -2.31 -17.22
CA THR A 54 -3.67 -2.88 -15.93
C THR A 54 -4.88 -3.38 -15.13
N GLY A 55 -5.95 -3.79 -15.83
CA GLY A 55 -7.17 -4.29 -15.20
C GLY A 55 -7.96 -3.22 -14.44
N GLY A 56 -7.78 -1.95 -14.79
CA GLY A 56 -8.48 -0.80 -14.19
C GLY A 56 -7.78 -0.19 -12.99
N TRP A 57 -6.51 -0.53 -12.73
CA TRP A 57 -5.76 -0.08 -11.56
C TRP A 57 -4.43 0.60 -11.91
N ALA A 58 -4.20 1.79 -11.36
CA ALA A 58 -2.86 2.38 -11.30
C ALA A 58 -2.17 2.05 -9.98
N PHE A 59 -0.84 2.01 -10.01
CA PHE A 59 0.02 1.72 -8.87
C PHE A 59 0.97 2.90 -8.64
N GLY A 60 1.11 3.33 -7.39
CA GLY A 60 2.06 4.33 -6.96
C GLY A 60 2.89 3.80 -5.80
N HIS A 61 4.19 4.02 -5.84
CA HIS A 61 5.14 3.63 -4.80
C HIS A 61 5.91 4.86 -4.33
N PHE A 62 5.96 5.06 -3.01
CA PHE A 62 6.64 6.16 -2.38
C PHE A 62 7.57 5.63 -1.30
N GLN A 63 8.86 5.90 -1.45
CA GLN A 63 9.90 5.55 -0.50
C GLN A 63 10.36 6.82 0.21
N ASP A 64 10.25 6.84 1.54
CA ASP A 64 10.60 7.98 2.39
C ASP A 64 9.98 9.30 1.90
N GLY A 65 8.70 9.23 1.50
CA GLY A 65 7.91 10.36 1.00
C GLY A 65 8.17 10.76 -0.45
N LYS A 66 9.09 10.09 -1.16
CA LYS A 66 9.43 10.39 -2.56
C LYS A 66 8.83 9.34 -3.49
N ALA A 67 8.19 9.79 -4.56
CA ALA A 67 7.69 8.89 -5.60
C ALA A 67 8.84 8.14 -6.25
N SER A 68 8.66 6.83 -6.51
CA SER A 68 9.62 6.04 -7.24
C SER A 68 9.75 6.54 -8.69
N THR A 69 10.99 6.65 -9.16
CA THR A 69 11.33 6.90 -10.57
C THR A 69 11.82 5.65 -11.29
N ASP A 70 11.87 4.49 -10.61
CA ASP A 70 12.28 3.22 -11.20
C ASP A 70 11.12 2.58 -11.98
N GLU A 71 11.10 2.80 -13.29
CA GLU A 71 10.09 2.23 -14.18
C GLU A 71 10.09 0.69 -14.21
N THR A 72 11.25 0.05 -14.03
CA THR A 72 11.36 -1.40 -14.08
C THR A 72 10.65 -2.01 -12.88
N MET A 73 10.89 -1.47 -11.69
CA MET A 73 10.17 -1.85 -10.47
C MET A 73 8.68 -1.58 -10.62
N MET A 74 8.27 -0.42 -11.12
CA MET A 74 6.85 -0.08 -11.26
C MET A 74 6.09 -1.03 -12.22
N LYS A 75 6.76 -1.59 -13.25
CA LYS A 75 6.16 -2.58 -14.15
C LYS A 75 5.86 -3.92 -13.46
N THR A 76 6.50 -4.21 -12.32
CA THR A 76 6.26 -5.46 -11.57
C THR A 76 4.96 -5.47 -10.77
N CYS A 77 4.42 -4.30 -10.41
CA CYS A 77 3.24 -4.19 -9.54
C CYS A 77 2.03 -4.92 -10.15
N PHE A 78 1.69 -4.62 -11.39
CA PHE A 78 0.53 -5.24 -12.05
C PHE A 78 0.72 -6.75 -12.20
N ALA A 79 1.90 -7.21 -12.61
CA ALA A 79 2.20 -8.63 -12.81
C ALA A 79 1.99 -9.45 -11.52
N CYS A 80 2.47 -8.93 -10.38
CA CYS A 80 2.26 -9.56 -9.08
C CYS A 80 0.77 -9.57 -8.69
N HIS A 81 0.08 -8.45 -8.88
CA HIS A 81 -1.33 -8.33 -8.53
C HIS A 81 -2.27 -9.16 -9.41
N GLN A 82 -1.85 -9.59 -10.59
CA GLN A 82 -2.62 -10.51 -11.44
C GLN A 82 -2.93 -11.84 -10.75
N GLN A 83 -2.12 -12.27 -9.77
CA GLN A 83 -2.43 -13.45 -8.95
C GLN A 83 -3.75 -13.32 -8.18
N MET A 84 -4.22 -12.09 -7.97
CA MET A 84 -5.49 -11.76 -7.32
C MET A 84 -6.57 -11.31 -8.31
N LYS A 85 -6.52 -11.73 -9.58
CA LYS A 85 -7.54 -11.38 -10.60
C LYS A 85 -8.98 -11.68 -10.15
N ALA A 86 -9.21 -12.82 -9.49
CA ALA A 86 -10.53 -13.19 -8.97
C ALA A 86 -11.06 -12.27 -7.85
N ARG A 87 -10.20 -11.41 -7.30
CA ARG A 87 -10.49 -10.48 -6.21
C ARG A 87 -10.18 -9.04 -6.61
N ASP A 88 -10.39 -8.73 -7.89
CA ASP A 88 -10.21 -7.37 -8.41
C ASP A 88 -8.79 -6.83 -8.17
N LEU A 89 -7.79 -7.72 -8.22
CA LEU A 89 -6.37 -7.40 -8.04
C LEU A 89 -6.00 -6.91 -6.63
N VAL A 90 -6.86 -7.11 -5.62
CA VAL A 90 -6.63 -6.68 -4.24
C VAL A 90 -6.37 -7.88 -3.33
N PHE A 91 -5.28 -7.83 -2.57
CA PHE A 91 -4.91 -8.88 -1.61
C PHE A 91 -5.74 -8.85 -0.33
N THR A 92 -6.09 -7.65 0.15
CA THR A 92 -6.75 -7.47 1.44
C THR A 92 -8.17 -8.01 1.43
N ARG A 93 -8.54 -8.62 2.55
CA ARG A 93 -9.91 -9.04 2.87
C ARG A 93 -10.38 -8.25 4.08
N TYR A 94 -11.69 -8.07 4.22
CA TYR A 94 -12.23 -7.59 5.48
C TYR A 94 -11.89 -8.58 6.59
N ALA A 95 -11.46 -8.05 7.73
CA ALA A 95 -11.32 -8.84 8.94
C ALA A 95 -12.68 -9.48 9.28
N ARG A 96 -12.65 -10.72 9.75
CA ARG A 96 -13.82 -11.46 10.24
C ARG A 96 -13.77 -11.51 11.75
#